data_AF-A0A938DSS6-F1
#
_entry.id   AF-A0A938DSS6-F1
#
_cell.length_a   1.000
_cell.length_b   1.000
_cell.length_c   1.000
_cell.angle_alpha   90.00
_cell.angle_beta   90.00
_cell.angle_gamma   90.00
#
_symmetry.space_group_name_H-M   'P 1'
#
loop_
_entity.id
_entity.type
_entity.pdbx_description
1 polymer ?
#
loop_
_entity_poly.entity_id
_entity_poly.type
_entity_poly.pdbx_seq_one_letter_code
_entity_poly.pdbx_strand_id
1 'polypeptide(L)'
;MGESSYDPHRLGRHGEDLVARWYVERDYVVLARNWRCDLGEIDLVVARGGALVVCEVKTRSSMRFGHPAEAVGPDKQRRLRRLTACWLEASSMRPAEVRIDVAAVVNNRVEVIENAC
;
A
#
# COMPACT_ATOMS: atom_id res chain seq x y z
N MET A 1 17.49 31.17 -1.66
CA MET A 1 17.02 29.97 -0.93
C MET A 1 15.91 29.37 -1.77
N GLY A 2 16.16 28.23 -2.39
CA GLY A 2 15.27 27.66 -3.42
C GLY A 2 13.95 27.21 -2.81
N GLU A 3 12.86 27.72 -3.34
CA GLU A 3 11.51 27.23 -3.06
C GLU A 3 11.44 25.77 -3.51
N SER A 4 11.32 24.86 -2.54
CA SER A 4 11.09 23.44 -2.84
C SER A 4 9.72 23.34 -3.51
N SER A 5 9.72 23.12 -4.83
CA SER A 5 8.52 22.82 -5.59
C SER A 5 7.93 21.52 -5.06
N TYR A 6 6.92 21.63 -4.20
CA TYR A 6 6.20 20.50 -3.63
C TYR A 6 5.40 19.81 -4.75
N ASP A 7 5.87 18.62 -5.14
CA ASP A 7 5.19 17.75 -6.10
C ASP A 7 4.57 16.55 -5.34
N PRO A 8 3.24 16.56 -5.10
CA PRO A 8 2.55 15.48 -4.41
C PRO A 8 2.70 14.12 -5.09
N HIS A 9 2.81 14.08 -6.42
CA HIS A 9 2.95 12.82 -7.17
C HIS A 9 4.34 12.22 -6.98
N ARG A 10 5.38 13.06 -6.97
CA ARG A 10 6.75 12.61 -6.64
C ARG A 10 6.84 12.12 -5.19
N LEU A 11 6.17 12.81 -4.27
CA LEU A 11 6.11 12.39 -2.87
C LEU A 11 5.36 11.06 -2.70
N GLY A 12 4.25 10.85 -3.43
CA GLY A 12 3.51 9.59 -3.48
C GLY A 12 4.38 8.42 -3.95
N ARG A 13 4.99 8.56 -5.15
CA ARG A 13 5.88 7.53 -5.72
C ARG A 13 7.07 7.20 -4.81
N HIS A 14 7.70 8.21 -4.21
CA HIS A 14 8.78 8.01 -3.25
C HIS A 14 8.32 7.24 -2.01
N GLY A 15 7.10 7.49 -1.53
CA GLY A 15 6.52 6.71 -0.44
C GLY A 15 6.31 5.24 -0.83
N GLU A 16 5.75 4.97 -2.01
CA GLU A 16 5.59 3.61 -2.51
C GLU A 16 6.93 2.88 -2.68
N ASP A 17 7.97 3.56 -3.15
CA ASP A 17 9.32 3.00 -3.25
C ASP A 17 9.86 2.55 -1.87
N LEU A 18 9.65 3.39 -0.84
CA LEU A 18 10.06 3.07 0.52
C LEU A 18 9.28 1.89 1.10
N VAL A 19 7.97 1.83 0.86
CA VAL A 19 7.13 0.71 1.34
C VAL A 19 7.48 -0.59 0.62
N ALA A 20 7.69 -0.55 -0.70
CA ALA A 20 8.12 -1.71 -1.46
C ALA A 20 9.47 -2.24 -0.93
N ARG A 21 10.43 -1.36 -0.67
CA ARG A 21 11.71 -1.76 -0.06
C ARG A 21 11.52 -2.37 1.33
N TRP A 22 10.67 -1.79 2.17
CA TRP A 22 10.38 -2.30 3.51
C TRP A 22 9.87 -3.75 3.48
N TYR A 23 9.01 -4.09 2.51
CA TYR A 23 8.52 -5.45 2.28
C TYR A 23 9.62 -6.38 1.75
N VAL A 24 10.42 -5.92 0.79
CA VAL A 24 11.54 -6.71 0.22
C VAL A 24 12.57 -7.06 1.30
N GLU A 25 12.91 -6.13 2.19
CA GLU A 25 13.79 -6.38 3.34
C GLU A 25 13.24 -7.40 4.35
N ARG A 26 11.97 -7.81 4.18
CA ARG A 26 11.25 -8.81 5.01
C ARG A 26 10.87 -10.05 4.20
N ASP A 27 11.59 -10.31 3.12
CA ASP A 27 11.47 -11.47 2.24
C ASP A 27 10.16 -11.56 1.45
N TYR A 28 9.46 -10.44 1.28
CA TYR A 28 8.34 -10.37 0.35
C TYR A 28 8.82 -10.07 -1.08
N VAL A 29 8.13 -10.64 -2.06
CA VAL A 29 8.31 -10.31 -3.47
C VAL A 29 7.26 -9.27 -3.88
N VAL A 30 7.69 -8.21 -4.56
CA VAL A 30 6.77 -7.23 -5.17
C VAL A 30 6.20 -7.82 -6.47
N LEU A 31 4.89 -8.00 -6.51
CA LEU A 31 4.17 -8.56 -7.66
C LEU A 31 3.58 -7.47 -8.55
N ALA A 32 3.14 -6.36 -7.95
CA ALA A 32 2.63 -5.22 -8.70
C ALA A 32 2.78 -3.91 -7.92
N ARG A 33 2.88 -2.80 -8.66
CA ARG A 33 2.88 -1.43 -8.15
C ARG A 33 1.96 -0.58 -9.00
N ASN A 34 1.18 0.32 -8.39
CA ASN A 34 0.19 1.16 -9.09
C ASN A 34 -0.68 0.35 -10.07
N TRP A 35 -1.14 -0.82 -9.65
CA TRP A 35 -1.97 -1.68 -10.49
C TRP A 35 -3.36 -1.05 -10.64
N ARG A 36 -3.87 -0.98 -11.86
CA ARG A 36 -5.12 -0.28 -12.18
C ARG A 36 -6.08 -1.18 -12.94
N CYS A 37 -7.35 -1.03 -12.62
CA CYS A 37 -8.49 -1.57 -13.37
C CYS A 37 -9.64 -0.56 -13.36
N ASP A 38 -10.77 -0.89 -13.99
CA ASP A 38 -11.92 0.01 -14.09
C ASP A 38 -12.53 0.38 -12.73
N LEU A 39 -12.29 -0.42 -11.67
CA LEU A 39 -12.80 -0.19 -10.32
C LEU A 39 -11.87 0.72 -9.47
N GLY A 40 -10.64 0.98 -9.93
CA GLY A 40 -9.67 1.78 -9.20
C GLY A 40 -8.24 1.26 -9.27
N GLU A 41 -7.48 1.55 -8.21
CA GLU A 41 -6.05 1.26 -8.16
C GLU A 41 -5.64 0.59 -6.84
N ILE A 42 -4.61 -0.23 -6.92
CA ILE A 42 -3.87 -0.81 -5.80
C ILE A 42 -2.45 -0.26 -5.86
N ASP A 43 -2.00 0.36 -4.77
CA ASP A 43 -0.67 0.96 -4.71
C ASP A 43 0.43 -0.11 -4.78
N LEU A 44 0.28 -1.19 -4.01
CA LEU A 44 1.27 -2.26 -3.92
C LEU A 44 0.64 -3.63 -3.70
N VAL A 45 1.13 -4.63 -4.42
CA VAL A 45 0.83 -6.06 -4.20
C VAL A 45 2.14 -6.79 -3.95
N VAL A 46 2.23 -7.49 -2.81
CA VAL A 46 3.40 -8.28 -2.43
C VAL A 46 2.99 -9.69 -1.99
N ALA A 47 3.93 -10.63 -2.00
CA ALA A 47 3.69 -11.98 -1.51
C ALA A 47 4.87 -12.58 -0.75
N ARG A 48 4.58 -13.43 0.22
CA ARG A 48 5.56 -14.20 0.99
C ARG A 48 4.91 -15.49 1.52
N GLY A 49 5.57 -16.63 1.31
CA GLY A 49 5.17 -17.89 1.96
C GLY A 49 3.71 -18.32 1.73
N GLY A 50 3.12 -17.99 0.56
CA GLY A 50 1.72 -18.30 0.25
C GLY A 50 0.70 -17.24 0.66
N ALA A 51 1.12 -16.21 1.41
CA ALA A 51 0.31 -15.03 1.67
C ALA A 51 0.48 -14.01 0.54
N LEU A 52 -0.64 -13.41 0.13
CA LEU A 52 -0.69 -12.24 -0.74
C LEU A 52 -1.18 -11.03 0.06
N VAL A 53 -0.45 -9.93 -0.03
CA VAL A 53 -0.77 -8.69 0.67
C VAL A 53 -1.05 -7.59 -0.35
N VAL A 54 -2.20 -6.97 -0.23
CA VAL A 54 -2.51 -5.68 -0.87
C VAL A 54 -2.23 -4.58 0.13
N CYS A 55 -1.35 -3.64 -0.21
CA CYS A 55 -0.96 -2.55 0.68
C CYS A 55 -1.37 -1.20 0.09
N GLU A 56 -2.12 -0.42 0.86
CA GLU A 56 -2.39 0.99 0.58
C GLU A 56 -1.30 1.86 1.20
N VAL A 57 -0.72 2.78 0.44
CA VAL A 57 0.39 3.63 0.85
C VAL A 57 -0.07 5.08 1.07
N LYS A 58 0.18 5.62 2.26
CA LYS A 58 -0.12 7.01 2.59
C LYS A 58 1.16 7.77 2.93
N THR A 59 1.56 8.67 2.05
CA THR A 59 2.69 9.59 2.31
C THR A 59 2.21 10.88 2.96
N ARG A 60 2.91 11.33 4.01
CA ARG A 60 2.61 12.59 4.72
C ARG A 60 3.86 13.44 4.90
N SER A 61 3.72 14.75 4.79
CA SER A 61 4.79 15.74 5.02
C SER A 61 4.90 16.20 6.49
N SER A 62 3.93 15.90 7.35
CA SER A 62 4.00 16.20 8.78
C SER A 62 3.15 15.26 9.64
N MET A 63 3.55 15.08 10.90
CA MET A 63 2.82 14.33 11.94
C MET A 63 1.65 15.11 12.57
N ARG A 64 1.30 16.31 12.07
CA ARG A 64 0.30 17.21 12.70
C ARG A 64 -1.15 16.71 12.59
N PHE A 65 -1.39 15.59 11.92
CA PHE A 65 -2.67 14.89 11.92
C PHE A 65 -2.46 13.54 12.62
N GLY A 66 -3.22 13.32 13.69
CA GLY A 66 -2.96 12.39 14.79
C GLY A 66 -2.56 10.94 14.45
N HIS A 67 -1.79 10.34 15.36
CA HIS A 67 -1.66 8.89 15.56
C HIS A 67 -2.71 8.43 16.60
N PRO A 68 -3.09 7.14 16.75
CA PRO A 68 -2.81 5.94 15.95
C PRO A 68 -4.07 5.06 15.79
N ALA A 69 -4.88 5.25 14.75
CA ALA A 69 -5.99 4.32 14.43
C ALA A 69 -6.57 4.62 13.04
N GLU A 70 -5.76 4.76 11.99
CA GLU A 70 -6.32 4.77 10.63
C GLU A 70 -6.75 3.35 10.25
N ALA A 71 -7.75 2.83 10.96
CA ALA A 71 -8.56 1.73 10.46
C ALA A 71 -9.07 2.17 9.09
N VAL A 72 -8.87 1.30 8.09
CA VAL A 72 -9.46 1.52 6.77
C VAL A 72 -10.98 1.57 7.01
N GLY A 73 -11.60 2.71 6.73
CA GLY A 73 -13.04 2.85 6.90
C GLY A 73 -13.81 1.80 6.09
N PRO A 74 -15.01 1.36 6.52
CA PRO A 74 -15.73 0.24 5.91
C PRO A 74 -15.87 0.32 4.39
N ASP A 75 -16.07 1.52 3.85
CA ASP A 75 -16.21 1.76 2.41
C ASP A 75 -14.92 1.46 1.66
N LYS A 76 -13.79 1.89 2.22
CA LYS A 76 -12.47 1.64 1.66
C LYS A 76 -12.07 0.16 1.80
N GLN A 77 -12.46 -0.52 2.88
CA GLN A 77 -12.26 -1.97 3.01
C GLN A 77 -13.01 -2.72 1.90
N ARG A 78 -14.30 -2.38 1.69
CA ARG A 78 -15.10 -3.00 0.62
C ARG A 78 -14.51 -2.75 -0.76
N ARG A 79 -13.98 -1.55 -1.01
CA ARG A 79 -13.29 -1.22 -2.27
C ARG A 79 -12.02 -2.04 -2.44
N LEU A 80 -11.15 -2.08 -1.43
CA LEU A 80 -9.89 -2.84 -1.51
C LEU A 80 -10.16 -4.33 -1.71
N ARG A 81 -11.13 -4.94 -1.01
CA ARG A 81 -11.51 -6.34 -1.23
C ARG A 81 -11.94 -6.63 -2.68
N ARG A 82 -12.70 -5.73 -3.30
CA ARG A 82 -13.11 -5.85 -4.72
C ARG A 82 -11.91 -5.74 -5.65
N LEU A 83 -11.02 -4.79 -5.41
CA LEU A 83 -9.79 -4.61 -6.19
C LEU A 83 -8.88 -5.84 -6.07
N THR A 84 -8.71 -6.37 -4.86
CA THR A 84 -7.95 -7.60 -4.61
C THR A 84 -8.53 -8.78 -5.39
N ALA A 85 -9.85 -8.93 -5.43
CA ALA A 85 -10.50 -9.98 -6.22
C ALA A 85 -10.20 -9.83 -7.72
N CYS A 86 -10.30 -8.62 -8.28
CA CYS A 86 -9.94 -8.37 -9.68
C CYS A 86 -8.47 -8.64 -9.97
N TRP A 87 -7.57 -8.30 -9.05
CA TRP A 87 -6.14 -8.59 -9.20
C TRP A 87 -5.86 -10.11 -9.21
N LEU A 88 -6.51 -10.86 -8.32
CA LEU A 88 -6.38 -12.32 -8.25
C LEU A 88 -6.92 -13.02 -9.50
N GLU A 89 -8.00 -12.50 -10.08
CA GLU A 89 -8.53 -12.98 -11.34
C GLU A 89 -7.54 -12.72 -12.49
N ALA A 90 -7.06 -11.49 -12.63
CA ALA A 90 -6.13 -11.09 -13.68
C ALA A 90 -4.76 -11.81 -13.59
N SER A 91 -4.27 -12.08 -12.38
CA SER A 91 -2.98 -12.76 -12.15
C SER A 91 -3.06 -14.28 -12.20
N SER A 92 -4.27 -14.86 -12.19
CA SER A 92 -4.50 -16.30 -12.00
C SER A 92 -3.88 -16.90 -10.72
N MET A 93 -3.48 -16.06 -9.76
CA MET A 93 -2.91 -16.52 -8.49
C MET A 93 -4.01 -17.04 -7.55
N ARG A 94 -3.63 -18.02 -6.71
CA ARG A 94 -4.48 -18.62 -5.68
C ARG A 94 -3.69 -18.70 -4.37
N PRO A 95 -3.49 -17.57 -3.68
CA PRO A 95 -2.77 -17.57 -2.41
C PRO A 95 -3.58 -18.29 -1.33
N ALA A 96 -2.88 -18.85 -0.34
CA ALA A 96 -3.51 -19.50 0.81
C ALA A 96 -4.12 -18.47 1.78
N GLU A 97 -3.53 -17.28 1.82
CA GLU A 97 -3.96 -16.17 2.66
C GLU A 97 -3.96 -14.87 1.85
N VAL A 98 -4.96 -14.03 2.09
CA VAL A 98 -5.06 -12.68 1.53
C VAL A 98 -5.16 -11.69 2.67
N ARG A 99 -4.26 -10.72 2.67
CA ARG A 99 -4.19 -9.66 3.67
C ARG A 99 -4.30 -8.29 3.02
N ILE A 100 -4.91 -7.35 3.75
CA ILE A 100 -4.91 -5.94 3.37
C ILE A 100 -4.16 -5.17 4.44
N ASP A 101 -3.08 -4.51 4.05
CA ASP A 101 -2.24 -3.68 4.90
C ASP A 101 -2.42 -2.21 4.57
N VAL A 102 -2.06 -1.35 5.52
CA VAL A 102 -1.87 0.09 5.29
C VAL A 102 -0.47 0.48 5.72
N ALA A 103 0.26 1.14 4.84
CA ALA A 103 1.54 1.74 5.15
C ALA A 103 1.44 3.26 5.25
N ALA A 104 2.04 3.83 6.29
CA ALA A 104 2.25 5.27 6.42
C ALA A 104 3.73 5.59 6.22
N VAL A 105 4.01 6.62 5.42
CA VAL A 105 5.37 7.14 5.22
C VAL A 105 5.43 8.56 5.77
N VAL A 106 6.19 8.74 6.86
CA VAL A 106 6.41 10.05 7.48
C VAL A 106 7.89 10.27 7.71
N ASN A 107 8.43 11.38 7.18
CA ASN A 107 9.87 11.70 7.26
C ASN A 107 10.77 10.50 6.83
N ASN A 108 10.41 9.85 5.72
CA ASN A 108 11.06 8.64 5.19
C ASN A 108 11.03 7.40 6.09
N ARG A 109 10.27 7.42 7.19
CA ARG A 109 10.02 6.23 8.02
C ARG A 109 8.74 5.56 7.55
N VAL A 110 8.82 4.24 7.39
CA VAL A 110 7.69 3.39 7.03
C VAL A 110 7.14 2.74 8.29
N GLU A 111 5.84 2.87 8.50
CA GLU A 111 5.06 2.12 9.49
C GLU A 111 3.98 1.34 8.76
N VAL A 112 3.85 0.05 9.05
CA VAL A 112 2.86 -0.84 8.42
C VAL A 112 1.90 -1.35 9.47
N ILE A 113 0.62 -1.13 9.23
CA ILE A 113 -0.49 -1.75 9.97
C ILE A 113 -0.93 -2.96 9.15
N GLU A 114 -0.63 -4.14 9.67
CA GLU A 114 -1.07 -5.40 9.07
C GLU A 114 -2.54 -5.69 9.40
N ASN A 115 -3.24 -6.41 8.52
CA ASN A 115 -4.64 -6.80 8.73
C ASN A 115 -5.57 -5.60 9.03
N ALA A 116 -5.46 -4.55 8.23
CA ALA A 116 -6.24 -3.33 8.39
C ALA A 116 -7.72 -3.45 7.95
N CYS A 117 -8.17 -4.65 7.56
CA CYS A 117 -9.50 -4.99 7.07
C CYS A 117 -10.01 -6.31 7.64
#